data_AF-A0A1Y3MUT4-F1
#
_entry.id   AF-A0A1Y3MUT4-F1
#
_cell.length_a   1.000
_cell.length_b   1.000
_cell.length_c   1.000
_cell.angle_alpha   90.00
_cell.angle_beta   90.00
_cell.angle_gamma   90.00
#
_symmetry.space_group_name_H-M   'P 1'
#
loop_
_entity.id
_entity.type
_entity.pdbx_description
1 polymer ?
#
loop_
_entity_poly.entity_id
_entity_poly.type
_entity_poly.pdbx_seq_one_letter_code
_entity_poly.pdbx_strand_id
1 'polypeptide(L)'
;MGSNIDNMVSTDLIFFTLEMNDPGAKYLGQTTNYCFGTECVLPSFKGKYSPFENNIYPLKINIKECNTTIYKYGHRESNYIKSCYIPVCELSCNSGECVSDNFCNCENTGYIGKTCSEREKLKRLKAYDIIIIIISSLLIGLSILLIGRVLFYKTDVVIKVGGN
;
A
#
# COMPACT_ATOMS: atom_id res chain seq x y z
N MET A 1 -36.58 -14.02 -3.78
CA MET A 1 -35.20 -13.74 -3.34
C MET A 1 -34.98 -12.25 -3.49
N GLY A 2 -35.02 -11.50 -2.40
CA GLY A 2 -34.83 -10.04 -2.42
C GLY A 2 -33.36 -9.74 -2.25
N SER A 3 -32.70 -9.19 -3.27
CA SER A 3 -31.36 -8.62 -3.12
C SER A 3 -31.47 -7.31 -2.36
N ASN A 4 -30.61 -7.13 -1.37
CA ASN A 4 -30.57 -5.96 -0.50
C ASN A 4 -30.05 -4.75 -1.30
N ILE A 5 -30.93 -3.77 -1.55
CA ILE A 5 -30.68 -2.60 -2.43
C ILE A 5 -29.74 -1.58 -1.76
N ASP A 6 -29.54 -1.67 -0.45
CA ASP A 6 -28.81 -0.67 0.34
C ASP A 6 -27.29 -0.61 0.06
N ASN A 7 -26.72 -1.58 -0.67
CA ASN A 7 -25.29 -1.61 -1.03
C ASN A 7 -25.02 -1.23 -2.50
N MET A 8 -26.01 -0.70 -3.23
CA MET A 8 -25.85 -0.38 -4.64
C MET A 8 -25.08 0.95 -4.80
N VAL A 9 -23.81 0.89 -5.20
CA VAL A 9 -23.02 2.09 -5.51
C VAL A 9 -23.34 2.52 -6.94
N SER A 10 -23.63 3.81 -7.16
CA SER A 10 -24.04 4.34 -8.47
C SER A 10 -23.01 4.10 -9.59
N THR A 11 -21.77 3.75 -9.27
CA THR A 11 -20.70 3.39 -10.22
C THR A 11 -20.88 2.01 -10.84
N ASP A 12 -21.70 1.15 -10.25
CA ASP A 12 -21.92 -0.23 -10.70
C ASP A 12 -22.99 -0.33 -11.80
N LEU A 13 -23.58 0.81 -12.17
CA LEU A 13 -24.65 0.94 -13.16
C LEU A 13 -24.12 1.61 -14.43
N ILE A 14 -24.13 0.86 -15.52
CA ILE A 14 -23.85 1.39 -16.85
C ILE A 14 -25.18 1.53 -17.58
N PHE A 15 -25.59 2.77 -17.84
CA PHE A 15 -26.75 3.07 -18.67
C PHE A 15 -26.33 3.18 -20.12
N PHE A 16 -27.09 2.54 -21.01
CA PHE A 16 -26.87 2.64 -22.44
C PHE A 16 -28.21 2.68 -23.18
N THR A 17 -28.19 3.34 -24.33
CA THR A 17 -29.33 3.45 -25.23
C THR A 17 -29.05 2.62 -26.47
N LEU A 18 -30.01 1.78 -26.85
CA LEU A 18 -29.94 1.02 -28.09
C LEU A 18 -30.64 1.82 -29.19
N GLU A 19 -29.90 2.10 -30.26
CA GLU A 19 -30.42 2.73 -31.46
C GLU A 19 -30.37 1.73 -32.62
N MET A 20 -31.41 1.72 -33.44
CA MET A 20 -31.53 0.84 -34.61
C MET A 20 -31.78 1.68 -35.85
N ASN A 21 -30.96 1.44 -36.87
CA ASN A 21 -31.02 2.13 -38.15
C ASN A 21 -31.68 1.27 -39.23
N ASP A 22 -32.70 0.49 -38.85
CA ASP A 22 -33.51 -0.30 -39.78
C ASP A 22 -34.95 0.26 -39.77
N PRO A 23 -35.44 0.83 -40.89
CA PRO A 23 -36.78 1.41 -40.97
C PRO A 23 -37.91 0.37 -40.82
N GLY A 24 -37.63 -0.93 -40.98
CA GLY A 24 -38.61 -2.01 -40.84
C GLY A 24 -38.74 -2.56 -39.42
N ALA A 25 -37.85 -2.16 -38.52
CA ALA A 25 -37.75 -2.76 -37.20
C ALA A 25 -38.29 -1.82 -36.11
N LYS A 26 -39.02 -2.38 -35.14
CA LYS A 26 -39.65 -1.63 -34.05
C LYS A 26 -39.32 -2.26 -32.71
N TYR A 27 -38.79 -1.46 -31.79
CA TYR A 27 -38.65 -1.85 -30.39
C TYR A 27 -40.02 -1.92 -29.72
N LEU A 28 -40.31 -3.03 -29.05
CA LEU A 28 -41.48 -3.21 -28.20
C LEU A 28 -41.02 -3.34 -26.74
N GLY A 29 -40.97 -2.23 -26.02
CA GLY A 29 -40.51 -2.19 -24.62
C GLY A 29 -39.75 -0.92 -24.27
N GLN A 30 -39.05 -0.93 -23.14
CA GLN A 30 -38.13 0.14 -22.75
C GLN A 30 -36.88 0.15 -23.65
N THR A 31 -36.43 1.34 -24.04
CA THR A 31 -35.22 1.59 -24.83
C THR A 31 -33.98 1.84 -23.97
N THR A 32 -34.20 2.14 -22.69
CA THR A 32 -33.17 2.34 -21.68
C THR A 32 -32.82 1.02 -21.03
N ASN A 33 -31.56 0.61 -21.16
CA ASN A 33 -31.05 -0.63 -20.61
C ASN A 33 -29.94 -0.33 -19.61
N TYR A 34 -29.75 -1.27 -18.68
CA TYR A 34 -28.69 -1.17 -17.70
C TYR A 34 -27.98 -2.52 -17.59
N CYS A 35 -26.67 -2.46 -17.37
CA CYS A 35 -25.89 -3.59 -16.89
C CYS A 35 -25.63 -3.40 -15.39
N PHE A 36 -25.70 -4.51 -14.65
CA PHE A 36 -25.40 -4.57 -13.23
C PHE A 36 -24.43 -5.73 -12.98
N GLY A 37 -23.21 -5.40 -12.55
CA GLY A 37 -22.13 -6.38 -12.43
C GLY A 37 -21.80 -7.05 -13.77
N THR A 38 -21.89 -8.38 -13.83
CA THR A 38 -21.65 -9.17 -15.06
C THR A 38 -22.92 -9.50 -15.85
N GLU A 39 -24.07 -9.02 -15.40
CA GLU A 39 -25.37 -9.30 -16.02
C GLU A 39 -25.94 -8.03 -16.68
N CYS A 40 -26.46 -8.16 -17.89
CA CYS A 40 -27.13 -7.07 -18.60
C CYS A 40 -28.59 -7.42 -18.84
N VAL A 41 -29.49 -6.51 -18.49
CA VAL A 41 -30.91 -6.65 -18.79
C VAL A 41 -31.17 -6.01 -20.14
N LEU A 42 -31.46 -6.85 -21.13
CA LEU A 42 -31.83 -6.43 -22.47
C LEU A 42 -33.35 -6.56 -22.65
N PRO A 43 -33.98 -5.71 -23.47
CA PRO A 43 -35.42 -5.77 -23.67
C PRO A 43 -35.76 -7.03 -24.47
N SER A 44 -36.93 -7.60 -24.20
CA SER A 44 -37.41 -8.75 -24.96
C SER A 44 -37.74 -8.34 -26.39
N PHE A 45 -36.93 -8.78 -27.35
CA PHE A 45 -37.20 -8.62 -28.77
C PHE A 45 -38.32 -9.60 -29.17
N LYS A 46 -39.58 -9.16 -29.15
CA LYS A 46 -40.70 -9.97 -29.67
C LYS A 46 -40.96 -9.63 -31.13
N GLY A 47 -40.62 -10.56 -32.02
CA GLY A 47 -41.05 -10.58 -33.41
C GLY A 47 -40.92 -11.99 -34.00
N LYS A 48 -41.65 -12.29 -35.09
CA LYS A 48 -41.51 -13.54 -35.87
C LYS A 48 -40.22 -13.52 -36.68
N TYR A 49 -39.08 -13.31 -36.05
CA TYR A 49 -37.81 -13.22 -36.75
C TYR A 49 -36.96 -14.45 -36.43
N SER A 50 -36.52 -15.10 -37.50
CA SER A 50 -35.42 -16.06 -37.50
C SER A 50 -34.20 -15.44 -36.82
N PRO A 51 -33.36 -16.22 -36.12
CA PRO A 51 -32.09 -15.72 -35.61
C PRO A 51 -31.34 -15.03 -36.75
N PHE A 52 -30.88 -13.80 -36.51
CA PHE A 52 -30.04 -13.10 -37.48
C PHE A 52 -28.77 -13.93 -37.71
N GLU A 53 -28.47 -14.27 -38.95
CA GLU A 53 -27.15 -14.78 -39.31
C GLU A 53 -26.12 -13.71 -38.93
N ASN A 54 -25.15 -14.09 -38.07
CA ASN A 54 -24.06 -13.23 -37.57
C ASN A 54 -24.51 -12.13 -36.59
N ASN A 55 -25.09 -12.53 -35.46
CA ASN A 55 -25.40 -11.66 -34.31
C ASN A 55 -24.17 -11.18 -33.50
N ILE A 56 -22.97 -11.24 -34.08
CA ILE A 56 -21.72 -10.82 -33.42
C ILE A 56 -21.34 -9.44 -33.95
N TYR A 57 -21.40 -8.42 -33.08
CA TYR A 57 -20.95 -7.07 -33.42
C TYR A 57 -19.61 -6.76 -32.73
N PRO A 58 -18.50 -6.63 -33.48
CA PRO A 58 -17.19 -6.33 -32.88
C PRO A 58 -17.12 -4.87 -32.43
N LEU A 59 -17.03 -4.65 -31.13
CA LEU A 59 -16.75 -3.32 -30.56
C LEU A 59 -15.26 -3.00 -30.71
N LYS A 60 -14.94 -1.90 -31.42
CA LYS A 60 -13.58 -1.39 -31.53
C LYS A 60 -13.23 -0.55 -30.30
N ILE A 61 -12.61 -1.17 -29.31
CA ILE A 61 -12.12 -0.49 -28.10
C ILE A 61 -10.68 -0.06 -28.34
N ASN A 62 -10.36 1.22 -28.08
CA ASN A 62 -9.00 1.74 -28.09
C ASN A 62 -8.52 1.95 -26.65
N ILE A 63 -7.60 1.11 -26.18
CA ILE A 63 -7.03 1.21 -24.83
C ILE A 63 -5.86 2.19 -24.88
N LYS A 64 -5.99 3.32 -24.19
CA LYS A 64 -4.89 4.28 -24.05
C LYS A 64 -3.80 3.70 -23.16
N GLU A 65 -2.55 4.05 -23.46
CA GLU A 65 -1.42 3.71 -22.59
C GLU A 65 -1.56 4.36 -21.20
N CYS A 66 -1.15 3.61 -20.19
CA CYS A 66 -1.19 4.06 -18.80
C CYS A 66 -0.02 5.01 -18.52
N ASN A 67 -0.31 6.20 -17.98
CA ASN A 67 0.74 7.10 -17.51
C ASN A 67 1.29 6.58 -16.16
N THR A 68 2.44 5.90 -16.22
CA THR A 68 3.07 5.24 -15.08
C THR A 68 3.66 6.19 -14.03
N THR A 69 3.71 7.49 -14.30
CA THR A 69 4.18 8.48 -13.31
C THR A 69 3.15 8.78 -12.24
N ILE A 70 1.85 8.71 -12.59
CA ILE A 70 0.73 9.03 -11.68
C ILE A 70 -0.02 7.76 -11.30
N TYR A 71 -0.17 6.84 -12.25
CA TYR A 71 -1.00 5.65 -12.10
C TYR A 71 -0.16 4.38 -12.06
N LYS A 72 -0.71 3.35 -11.43
CA LYS A 72 -0.19 1.98 -11.47
C LYS A 72 -0.96 1.17 -12.49
N TYR A 73 -0.22 0.42 -13.30
CA TYR A 73 -0.79 -0.52 -14.25
C TYR A 73 -0.77 -1.93 -13.65
N GLY A 74 -1.93 -2.51 -13.41
CA GLY A 74 -2.02 -3.82 -12.77
C GLY A 74 -3.45 -4.37 -12.67
N HIS A 75 -3.57 -5.53 -12.03
CA HIS A 75 -4.86 -6.13 -11.73
C HIS A 75 -5.40 -5.54 -10.44
N ARG A 76 -6.53 -4.82 -10.52
CA ARG A 76 -7.21 -4.29 -9.34
C ARG A 76 -8.55 -4.97 -9.11
N GLU A 77 -9.37 -5.03 -10.16
CA GLU A 77 -10.73 -5.59 -10.09
C GLU A 77 -10.79 -7.04 -10.58
N SER A 78 -9.93 -7.41 -11.54
CA SER A 78 -9.97 -8.72 -12.18
C SER A 78 -8.57 -9.20 -12.58
N ASN A 79 -8.35 -10.51 -12.49
CA ASN A 79 -7.12 -11.16 -12.94
C ASN A 79 -7.00 -11.23 -14.48
N TYR A 80 -8.08 -10.92 -15.21
CA TYR A 80 -8.12 -11.03 -16.67
C TYR A 80 -7.81 -9.71 -17.38
N ILE A 81 -8.10 -8.58 -16.74
CA ILE A 81 -7.92 -7.24 -17.32
C ILE A 81 -7.04 -6.41 -16.38
N LYS A 82 -5.97 -5.83 -16.93
CA LYS A 82 -5.17 -4.84 -16.22
C LYS A 82 -5.78 -3.46 -16.42
N SER A 83 -5.89 -2.71 -15.33
CA SER A 83 -6.36 -1.33 -15.33
C SER A 83 -5.23 -0.40 -14.89
N CYS A 84 -5.38 0.86 -15.27
CA CYS A 84 -4.53 1.96 -14.85
C CYS A 84 -5.25 2.66 -13.68
N TYR A 85 -4.70 2.61 -12.46
CA TYR A 85 -5.38 3.09 -11.26
C TYR A 85 -4.46 3.85 -10.31
N ILE A 86 -5.04 4.68 -9.44
CA ILE A 86 -4.30 5.33 -8.35
C ILE A 86 -4.37 4.40 -7.13
N PRO A 87 -3.23 4.03 -6.52
CA PRO A 87 -3.23 3.16 -5.36
C PRO A 87 -3.92 3.84 -4.16
N VAL A 88 -4.73 3.07 -3.44
CA VAL A 88 -5.47 3.54 -2.26
C VAL A 88 -5.10 2.69 -1.05
N CYS A 89 -4.65 3.35 0.01
CA CYS A 89 -4.41 2.72 1.30
C CYS A 89 -5.53 3.14 2.26
N GLU A 90 -6.38 2.18 2.66
CA GLU A 90 -7.50 2.43 3.60
C GLU A 90 -6.99 2.97 4.94
N LEU A 91 -5.86 2.41 5.39
CA LEU A 91 -5.08 2.92 6.50
C LEU A 91 -4.01 3.85 5.97
N SER A 92 -3.91 5.06 6.53
CA SER A 92 -2.89 6.02 6.14
C SER A 92 -1.49 5.46 6.36
N CYS A 93 -0.61 5.65 5.37
CA CYS A 93 0.82 5.31 5.45
C CYS A 93 1.61 6.28 6.36
N ASN A 94 0.94 7.16 7.11
CA ASN A 94 1.52 8.16 8.00
C ASN A 94 2.65 8.95 7.32
N SER A 95 3.91 8.63 7.64
CA SER A 95 5.10 9.28 7.10
C SER A 95 5.57 8.72 5.76
N GLY A 96 5.03 7.58 5.32
CA GLY A 96 5.41 6.87 4.10
C GLY A 96 4.46 7.07 2.93
N GLU A 97 4.78 6.43 1.80
CA GLU A 97 4.04 6.55 0.55
C GLU A 97 3.22 5.28 0.24
N CYS A 98 1.97 5.46 -0.20
CA CYS A 98 1.14 4.34 -0.66
C CYS A 98 1.57 3.93 -2.08
N VAL A 99 2.23 2.78 -2.22
CA VAL A 99 2.79 2.34 -3.52
C VAL A 99 1.92 1.31 -4.24
N SER A 100 1.10 0.57 -3.48
CA SER A 100 0.00 -0.25 -4.00
C SER A 100 -1.16 -0.24 -3.00
N ASP A 101 -2.30 -0.79 -3.41
CA ASP A 101 -3.47 -0.88 -2.53
C ASP A 101 -3.09 -1.54 -1.20
N ASN A 102 -3.31 -0.81 -0.10
CA ASN A 102 -2.95 -1.20 1.27
C ASN A 102 -1.49 -1.62 1.52
N PHE A 103 -0.55 -1.14 0.69
CA PHE A 103 0.88 -1.38 0.87
C PHE A 103 1.66 -0.07 0.87
N CYS A 104 2.28 0.21 2.02
CA CYS A 104 3.06 1.41 2.25
C CYS A 104 4.56 1.16 2.06
N ASN A 105 5.24 2.09 1.39
CA ASN A 105 6.69 2.18 1.38
C ASN A 105 7.17 3.11 2.51
N CYS A 106 7.97 2.57 3.42
CA CYS A 106 8.49 3.28 4.59
C CYS A 106 10.01 3.56 4.52
N GLU A 107 10.72 3.20 3.43
CA GLU A 107 12.19 3.18 3.36
C GLU A 107 12.87 4.51 3.74
N ASN A 108 12.25 5.64 3.45
CA ASN A 108 12.84 6.97 3.72
C ASN A 108 12.32 7.64 5.01
N THR A 109 11.61 6.89 5.86
CA THR A 109 10.87 7.48 6.99
C THR A 109 11.51 7.17 8.35
N GLY A 110 12.39 6.16 8.43
CA GLY A 110 12.88 5.63 9.71
C GLY A 110 11.81 4.86 10.52
N TYR A 111 10.65 4.63 9.91
CA TYR A 111 9.58 3.82 10.45
C TYR A 111 9.43 2.53 9.64
N ILE A 112 8.89 1.50 10.31
CA ILE A 112 8.58 0.18 9.77
C ILE A 112 7.10 -0.14 10.06
N GLY A 113 6.68 -1.34 9.64
CA GLY A 113 5.32 -1.83 9.83
C GLY A 113 4.39 -1.45 8.68
N LYS A 114 3.18 -2.02 8.69
CA LYS A 114 2.22 -1.90 7.58
C LYS A 114 1.78 -0.46 7.29
N THR A 115 1.83 0.42 8.29
CA THR A 115 1.38 1.82 8.22
C THR A 115 2.52 2.82 8.45
N CYS A 116 3.78 2.38 8.39
CA CYS A 116 4.96 3.21 8.68
C CYS A 116 4.84 4.00 10.00
N SER A 117 4.34 3.36 11.06
CA SER A 117 4.11 3.98 12.37
C SER A 117 5.05 3.46 13.46
N GLU A 118 5.67 2.30 13.24
CA GLU A 118 6.57 1.68 14.21
C GLU A 118 7.98 2.21 14.00
N ARG A 119 8.68 2.63 15.06
CA ARG A 119 10.08 3.05 14.89
C ARG A 119 10.97 1.86 14.57
N GLU A 120 11.88 2.04 13.62
CA GLU A 120 12.90 1.02 13.35
C GLU A 120 13.72 0.75 14.63
N LYS A 121 13.76 -0.51 15.07
CA LYS A 121 14.57 -0.89 16.22
C LYS A 121 16.04 -0.78 15.83
N LEU A 122 16.75 0.18 16.42
CA LEU A 122 18.19 0.35 16.26
C LEU A 122 18.90 -0.98 16.50
N LYS A 123 19.59 -1.47 15.46
CA LYS A 123 20.38 -2.70 15.56
C LYS A 123 21.55 -2.46 16.51
N ARG A 124 21.56 -3.17 17.64
CA ARG A 124 22.67 -3.10 18.60
C ARG A 124 23.97 -3.53 17.91
N LEU A 125 24.90 -2.59 17.77
CA LEU A 125 26.21 -2.83 17.18
C LEU A 125 27.13 -3.45 18.24
N LYS A 126 27.46 -4.74 18.06
CA LYS A 126 28.34 -5.48 18.99
C LYS A 126 29.70 -4.81 19.23
N ALA A 127 30.20 -4.03 18.26
CA ALA A 127 31.44 -3.28 18.39
C ALA A 127 31.40 -2.24 19.52
N TYR A 128 30.27 -1.53 19.69
CA TYR A 128 30.12 -0.55 20.77
C TYR A 128 30.13 -1.20 22.15
N ASP A 129 29.49 -2.37 22.28
CA ASP A 129 29.53 -3.12 23.54
C ASP A 129 30.97 -3.50 23.92
N ILE A 130 31.77 -3.97 22.94
CA ILE A 130 33.18 -4.33 23.16
C ILE A 130 34.01 -3.10 23.57
N ILE A 131 33.85 -1.97 22.88
CA ILE A 131 34.56 -0.72 23.18
C ILE A 131 34.25 -0.26 24.62
N ILE A 132 32.98 -0.29 25.02
CA ILE A 132 32.56 0.11 26.37
C ILE A 132 33.18 -0.81 27.43
N ILE A 133 33.25 -2.12 27.18
CA ILE A 133 33.88 -3.09 28.10
C ILE A 133 35.38 -2.83 28.26
N ILE A 134 36.09 -2.54 27.17
CA ILE A 134 37.52 -2.24 27.19
C ILE A 134 37.80 -0.96 28.00
N ILE A 135 37.06 0.12 27.71
CA ILE A 135 37.22 1.41 28.40
C ILE A 135 36.94 1.25 29.91
N SER A 136 35.86 0.56 30.25
CA SER A 136 35.48 0.31 31.65
C SER A 136 36.57 -0.47 32.38
N SER A 137 37.13 -1.51 31.75
CA SER A 137 38.19 -2.33 32.34
C SER A 137 39.48 -1.54 32.59
N LEU A 138 39.86 -0.67 31.64
CA LEU A 138 41.01 0.21 31.77
C LEU A 138 40.85 1.19 32.95
N LEU A 139 39.69 1.82 33.07
CA LEU A 139 39.38 2.77 34.15
C LEU A 139 39.44 2.11 35.53
N ILE A 140 38.91 0.89 35.65
CA ILE A 140 38.99 0.11 36.89
C ILE A 140 40.45 -0.20 37.23
N GLY A 141 41.25 -0.63 36.24
CA GLY A 141 42.68 -0.91 36.44
C GLY A 141 43.47 0.31 36.89
N LEU A 142 43.24 1.47 36.27
CA LEU A 142 43.88 2.74 36.66
C LEU A 142 43.47 3.16 38.08
N SER A 143 42.20 2.98 38.44
CA SER A 143 41.70 3.30 39.78
C SER A 143 42.39 2.46 40.85
N ILE A 144 42.53 1.16 40.63
CA ILE A 144 43.25 0.25 41.54
C ILE A 144 44.73 0.63 41.63
N LEU A 145 45.37 0.97 40.52
CA LEU A 145 46.78 1.38 40.49
C LEU A 145 46.99 2.65 41.31
N LEU A 146 46.12 3.66 41.15
CA LEU A 146 46.18 4.90 41.92
C LEU A 146 46.03 4.63 43.42
N ILE A 147 45.04 3.84 43.82
CA ILE A 147 44.84 3.45 45.22
C ILE A 147 46.09 2.73 45.77
N GLY A 148 46.63 1.77 45.01
CA GLY A 148 47.84 1.04 45.39
C GLY A 148 49.06 1.96 45.57
N ARG A 149 49.24 2.93 44.66
CA ARG A 149 50.32 3.93 44.74
C ARG A 149 50.17 4.83 45.97
N VAL A 150 48.96 5.32 46.24
CA VAL A 150 48.68 6.14 47.43
C VAL A 150 48.99 5.38 48.72
N LEU A 151 48.63 4.09 48.79
CA LEU A 151 48.94 3.25 49.95
C LEU A 151 50.44 2.98 50.12
N PHE A 152 51.17 2.76 49.02
CA PHE A 152 52.61 2.51 49.05
C PHE A 152 53.41 3.75 49.46
N TYR A 153 53.09 4.92 48.89
CA TYR A 153 53.77 6.19 49.18
C TYR A 153 53.19 6.94 50.38
N LYS A 154 52.37 6.28 51.20
CA LYS A 154 51.72 6.87 52.38
C LYS A 154 52.72 7.48 53.38
N THR A 155 53.98 7.05 53.37
CA THR A 155 55.04 7.57 54.23
C THR A 155 55.73 8.83 53.70
N ASP A 156 55.50 9.22 52.45
CA ASP A 156 56.12 10.42 51.87
C ASP A 156 55.45 11.70 52.37
N VAL A 157 56.29 12.72 52.64
CA VAL A 157 55.88 14.01 53.20
C VAL A 157 54.86 14.72 52.29
N VAL A 158 54.99 14.57 50.97
CA VAL A 158 54.10 15.18 49.98
C VAL A 158 52.66 14.67 50.10
N ILE A 159 52.46 13.36 50.31
CA ILE A 159 51.13 12.76 50.47
C ILE A 159 50.55 13.08 51.85
N LYS A 160 51.42 13.27 52.86
CA LYS A 160 51.03 13.58 54.24
C LYS A 160 50.58 15.03 54.45
N VAL A 161 51.07 15.96 53.62
CA VAL A 161 50.75 17.41 53.70
C VAL A 161 49.45 17.76 52.97
N GLY A 162 49.01 16.96 51.98
CA GLY A 162 47.79 17.20 51.21
C GLY A 162 46.46 16.98 51.95
N GLY A 163 46.49 16.76 53.27
CA GLY A 163 45.32 16.51 54.12
C GLY A 163 44.97 17.63 55.11
N ASN A 164 45.44 18.86 54.86
CA ASN A 164 45.03 20.07 55.58
C ASN A 164 44.03 20.90 54.77
#